data_AF-A0AAE9EIQ7-F1
#
_entry.id   AF-A0AAE9EIQ7-F1
#
_cell.length_a   1.000
_cell.length_b   1.000
_cell.length_c   1.000
_cell.angle_alpha   90.00
_cell.angle_beta   90.00
_cell.angle_gamma   90.00
#
_symmetry.space_group_name_H-M   'P 1'
#
loop_
_entity.id
_entity.type
_entity.pdbx_description
1 polymer ?
#
loop_
_entity_poly.entity_id
_entity_poly.type
_entity_poly.pdbx_seq_one_letter_code
_entity_poly.pdbx_strand_id
1 'polypeptide(L)'
;MHSLKIQLIFKDSDMNDPTVIDDSDLIKKVPVFARSLNPYNLDWNTMKPVKTEPLKIKFSKEAGEFIFANFHSYKYPEDDAKLEDYPEANEKNLEELKIIIELANFLECDDFRKCIGFVIAKKLESKTAQEIVDYLGLECNPNDLDDSWIHPKLETEE
;
A
#
# COMPACT_ATOMS: atom_id res chain seq x y z
N MET A 1 16.25 -16.26 20.76
CA MET A 1 15.73 -16.29 19.38
C MET A 1 16.12 -14.96 18.77
N HIS A 2 16.95 -14.92 17.74
CA HIS A 2 17.28 -13.66 17.07
C HIS A 2 16.17 -13.35 16.08
N SER A 3 15.52 -12.21 16.24
CA SER A 3 14.46 -11.76 15.35
C SER A 3 15.05 -10.85 14.26
N LEU A 4 14.62 -11.07 13.02
CA LEU A 4 14.97 -10.22 11.89
C LEU A 4 14.28 -8.86 12.07
N LYS A 5 15.06 -7.77 11.96
CA LYS A 5 14.56 -6.40 12.09
C LYS A 5 14.79 -5.64 10.81
N ILE A 6 13.80 -4.88 10.36
CA ILE A 6 13.94 -3.89 9.29
C ILE A 6 13.58 -2.51 9.82
N GLN A 7 14.29 -1.50 9.34
CA GLN A 7 14.09 -0.11 9.70
C GLN A 7 13.38 0.61 8.54
N LEU A 8 12.36 1.39 8.85
CA LEU A 8 11.57 2.16 7.88
C LEU A 8 11.65 3.65 8.21
N ILE A 9 11.82 4.48 7.19
CA ILE A 9 11.73 5.94 7.30
C ILE A 9 10.56 6.39 6.43
N PHE A 10 9.47 6.83 7.06
CA PHE A 10 8.30 7.36 6.37
C PHE A 10 8.49 8.82 5.96
N LYS A 11 7.63 9.30 5.04
CA LYS A 11 7.73 10.65 4.46
C LYS A 11 7.69 11.77 5.50
N ASP A 12 7.00 11.51 6.61
CA ASP A 12 6.66 12.42 7.70
C ASP A 12 7.39 12.08 9.00
N SER A 13 8.38 11.18 8.95
CA SER A 13 9.19 10.77 10.11
C SER A 13 10.58 11.41 10.12
N ASP A 14 11.15 11.58 11.31
CA ASP A 14 12.56 11.97 11.47
C ASP A 14 13.46 10.86 10.92
N MET A 15 14.47 11.23 10.13
CA MET A 15 15.46 10.28 9.60
C MET A 15 16.30 9.63 10.72
N ASN A 16 16.36 10.24 11.90
CA ASN A 16 17.08 9.73 13.08
C ASN A 16 16.22 8.81 13.96
N ASP A 17 14.91 8.70 13.71
CA ASP A 17 13.98 7.87 14.47
C ASP A 17 13.21 6.90 13.55
N PRO A 18 13.89 5.90 12.97
CA PRO A 18 13.25 4.95 12.06
C PRO A 18 12.25 4.07 12.80
N THR A 19 11.13 3.77 12.15
CA THR A 19 10.18 2.76 12.63
C THR A 19 10.81 1.37 12.47
N VAL A 20 10.94 0.64 13.57
CA VAL A 20 11.53 -0.71 13.56
C VAL A 20 10.42 -1.74 13.49
N ILE A 21 10.45 -2.57 12.44
CA ILE A 21 9.60 -3.75 12.33
C ILE A 21 10.40 -4.95 12.83
N ASP A 22 9.88 -5.60 13.86
CA ASP A 22 10.46 -6.77 14.52
C ASP A 22 9.51 -7.97 14.42
N ASP A 23 8.99 -8.20 13.21
CA ASP A 23 8.03 -9.26 12.89
C ASP A 23 8.52 -10.06 11.70
N SER A 24 9.05 -11.26 11.97
CA SER A 24 9.65 -12.09 10.95
C SER A 24 8.65 -12.65 9.94
N ASP A 25 7.39 -12.84 10.32
CA ASP A 25 6.38 -13.35 9.39
C ASP A 25 5.95 -12.24 8.42
N LEU A 26 5.72 -11.04 8.95
CA LEU A 26 5.46 -9.85 8.13
C LEU A 26 6.64 -9.56 7.20
N ILE A 27 7.88 -9.54 7.70
CA ILE A 27 9.08 -9.27 6.89
C ILE A 27 9.24 -10.29 5.74
N LYS A 28 8.88 -11.55 5.97
CA LYS A 28 8.94 -12.60 4.94
C LYS A 28 7.83 -12.48 3.90
N LYS A 29 6.62 -12.12 4.33
CA LYS A 29 5.43 -12.07 3.48
C LYS A 29 5.30 -10.79 2.67
N VAL A 30 5.88 -9.68 3.13
CA VAL A 30 5.88 -8.40 2.41
C VAL A 30 6.99 -8.40 1.34
N PRO A 31 6.67 -8.44 0.03
CA PRO A 31 7.68 -8.63 -1.02
C PRO A 31 8.73 -7.51 -1.08
N VAL A 32 8.34 -6.27 -0.81
CA VAL A 32 9.27 -5.13 -0.77
C VAL A 32 10.32 -5.33 0.34
N PHE A 33 9.93 -5.86 1.49
CA PHE A 33 10.86 -6.12 2.59
C PHE A 33 11.80 -7.27 2.25
N ALA A 34 11.29 -8.36 1.67
CA ALA A 34 12.13 -9.44 1.19
C ALA A 34 13.18 -8.94 0.16
N ARG A 35 12.76 -8.09 -0.80
CA ARG A 35 13.67 -7.53 -1.81
C ARG A 35 14.68 -6.55 -1.23
N SER A 36 14.32 -5.73 -0.25
CA SER A 36 15.27 -4.82 0.38
C SER A 36 16.38 -5.57 1.13
N LEU A 37 16.11 -6.80 1.53
CA LEU A 37 17.06 -7.68 2.22
C LEU A 37 17.94 -8.51 1.26
N ASN A 38 17.59 -8.61 -0.03
CA ASN A 38 18.35 -9.40 -1.02
C ASN A 38 19.84 -9.05 -1.11
N PRO A 39 20.26 -7.77 -1.12
CA PRO A 39 21.69 -7.41 -1.20
C PRO A 39 22.52 -7.91 -0.02
N TYR A 40 21.88 -8.28 1.09
CA TYR A 40 22.52 -8.66 2.34
C TYR A 40 22.76 -10.17 2.48
N ASN A 41 22.41 -10.98 1.45
CA ASN A 41 22.57 -12.44 1.43
C ASN A 41 22.00 -13.11 2.70
N LEU A 42 20.80 -12.69 3.12
CA LEU A 42 20.17 -13.17 4.33
C LEU A 42 19.88 -14.68 4.22
N ASP A 43 20.32 -15.44 5.22
CA ASP A 43 19.87 -16.81 5.42
C ASP A 43 18.52 -16.81 6.15
N TRP A 44 17.45 -17.06 5.39
CA TRP A 44 16.06 -17.10 5.88
C TRP A 44 15.79 -18.20 6.92
N ASN A 45 16.67 -19.19 7.04
CA ASN A 45 16.57 -20.24 8.05
C ASN A 45 17.15 -19.80 9.40
N THR A 46 18.26 -19.05 9.37
CA THR A 46 18.92 -18.60 10.61
C THR A 46 18.47 -17.22 11.07
N MET A 47 17.84 -16.43 10.19
CA MET A 47 17.34 -15.07 10.46
C MET A 47 18.34 -14.21 11.24
N LYS A 48 19.64 -14.42 10.96
CA LYS A 48 20.68 -13.67 11.66
C LYS A 48 20.53 -12.20 11.30
N PRO A 49 20.61 -11.31 12.30
CA PRO A 49 20.44 -9.89 12.05
C PRO A 49 21.55 -9.41 11.12
N VAL A 50 21.16 -8.94 9.93
CA VAL A 50 22.04 -8.13 9.10
C VAL A 50 21.71 -6.68 9.38
N LYS A 51 22.74 -5.87 9.60
CA LYS A 51 22.57 -4.42 9.68
C LYS A 51 22.20 -3.91 8.29
N THR A 52 20.93 -3.58 8.09
CA THR A 52 20.38 -3.09 6.82
C THR A 52 20.25 -1.58 6.86
N GLU A 53 20.30 -0.94 5.70
CA GLU A 53 19.92 0.47 5.57
C GLU A 53 18.40 0.63 5.75
N PRO A 54 17.93 1.73 6.35
CA PRO A 54 16.50 1.98 6.47
C PRO A 54 15.82 2.12 5.10
N LEU A 55 14.70 1.43 4.93
CA LEU A 55 13.87 1.53 3.74
C LEU A 55 13.04 2.82 3.79
N LYS A 56 13.19 3.67 2.77
CA LYS A 56 12.43 4.91 2.64
C LYS A 56 11.03 4.63 2.08
N ILE A 57 10.00 5.03 2.81
CA ILE A 57 8.60 4.85 2.46
C ILE A 57 8.00 6.22 2.12
N LYS A 58 7.51 6.39 0.89
CA LYS A 58 6.93 7.66 0.41
C LYS A 58 5.54 7.99 0.96
N PHE A 59 5.04 7.17 1.88
CA PHE A 59 3.72 7.30 2.52
C PHE A 59 3.88 7.77 3.96
N SER A 60 2.77 8.18 4.59
CA SER A 60 2.77 8.58 5.99
C SER A 60 3.04 7.40 6.92
N LYS A 61 3.64 7.69 8.08
CA LYS A 61 3.84 6.72 9.15
C LYS A 61 2.52 6.10 9.61
N GLU A 62 1.48 6.92 9.77
CA GLU A 62 0.15 6.46 10.17
C GLU A 62 -0.40 5.36 9.24
N ALA A 63 -0.26 5.53 7.92
CA ALA A 63 -0.72 4.53 6.97
C ALA A 63 0.09 3.22 7.07
N GLY A 64 1.41 3.33 7.33
CA GLY A 64 2.26 2.16 7.56
C GLY A 64 1.89 1.42 8.84
N GLU A 65 1.76 2.15 9.94
CA GLU A 65 1.32 1.59 11.24
C GLU A 65 -0.03 0.90 11.13
N PHE A 66 -0.97 1.47 10.37
CA PHE A 66 -2.26 0.85 10.10
C PHE A 66 -2.12 -0.52 9.41
N ILE A 67 -1.31 -0.62 8.34
CA ILE A 67 -1.11 -1.90 7.65
C ILE A 67 -0.48 -2.92 8.60
N PHE A 68 0.58 -2.54 9.31
CA PHE A 68 1.32 -3.48 10.14
C PHE A 68 0.53 -3.94 11.36
N ALA A 69 -0.28 -3.06 11.96
CA ALA A 69 -1.16 -3.42 13.07
C ALA A 69 -2.25 -4.43 12.66
N ASN A 70 -2.71 -4.38 11.41
CA ASN A 70 -3.83 -5.19 10.93
C ASN A 70 -3.40 -6.36 10.02
N PHE A 71 -2.10 -6.47 9.70
CA PHE A 71 -1.56 -7.40 8.70
C PHE A 71 -1.96 -8.86 8.94
N HIS A 72 -1.91 -9.30 10.21
CA HIS A 72 -2.22 -10.67 10.59
C HIS A 72 -3.69 -10.92 10.87
N SER A 73 -4.44 -9.86 11.16
CA SER A 73 -5.85 -9.94 11.55
C SER A 73 -6.77 -10.02 10.34
N TYR A 74 -6.44 -9.30 9.26
CA TYR A 74 -7.29 -9.21 8.08
C TYR A 74 -7.14 -10.44 7.20
N LYS A 75 -8.27 -11.10 6.96
CA LYS A 75 -8.36 -12.25 6.06
C LYS A 75 -8.92 -11.83 4.72
N TYR A 76 -8.53 -12.56 3.69
CA TYR A 76 -9.07 -12.40 2.35
C TYR A 76 -10.62 -12.39 2.39
N PRO A 77 -11.29 -11.44 1.73
CA PRO A 77 -12.75 -11.37 1.70
C PRO A 77 -13.32 -12.50 0.84
N GLU A 78 -14.05 -13.43 1.46
CA GLU A 78 -14.87 -14.43 0.77
C GLU A 78 -16.27 -13.87 0.43
N ASP A 79 -17.11 -14.65 -0.25
CA ASP A 79 -18.41 -14.19 -0.77
C ASP A 79 -19.37 -13.68 0.31
N ASP A 80 -19.23 -14.14 1.56
CA ASP A 80 -20.03 -13.75 2.72
C ASP A 80 -19.37 -12.69 3.62
N ALA A 81 -18.20 -12.18 3.22
CA ALA A 81 -17.45 -11.17 3.97
C ALA A 81 -18.29 -9.89 4.20
N LYS A 82 -18.07 -9.26 5.35
CA LYS A 82 -18.79 -8.06 5.79
C LYS A 82 -17.82 -6.97 6.25
N LEU A 83 -18.33 -5.74 6.34
CA LEU A 83 -17.53 -4.61 6.82
C LEU A 83 -17.06 -4.82 8.26
N GLU A 84 -17.83 -5.54 9.08
CA GLU A 84 -17.50 -5.86 10.47
C GLU A 84 -16.28 -6.78 10.61
N ASP A 85 -15.90 -7.50 9.54
CA ASP A 85 -14.68 -8.32 9.52
C ASP A 85 -13.40 -7.47 9.39
N TYR A 86 -13.56 -6.17 9.09
CA TYR A 86 -12.48 -5.19 8.91
C TYR A 86 -12.74 -3.91 9.71
N PRO A 87 -12.85 -3.99 11.06
CA PRO A 87 -13.41 -2.90 11.86
C PRO A 87 -12.61 -1.59 11.77
N GLU A 88 -11.28 -1.65 11.85
CA GLU A 88 -10.42 -0.46 11.78
C GLU A 88 -10.46 0.20 10.40
N ALA A 89 -10.53 -0.59 9.32
CA ALA A 89 -10.73 -0.07 7.97
C ALA A 89 -12.16 0.48 7.77
N ASN A 90 -13.16 -0.11 8.43
CA ASN A 90 -14.53 0.39 8.38
C ASN A 90 -14.69 1.74 9.12
N GLU A 91 -13.85 2.04 10.11
CA GLU A 91 -13.83 3.35 10.77
C GLU A 91 -13.20 4.45 9.90
N LYS A 92 -12.30 4.07 8.98
CA LYS A 92 -11.62 4.99 8.06
C LYS A 92 -12.58 5.55 7.00
N ASN A 93 -12.34 6.79 6.58
CA ASN A 93 -13.03 7.39 5.44
C ASN A 93 -12.37 6.96 4.10
N LEU A 94 -13.03 7.26 2.98
CA LEU A 94 -12.58 6.85 1.64
C LEU A 94 -11.19 7.42 1.26
N GLU A 95 -10.87 8.65 1.65
CA GLU A 95 -9.57 9.28 1.36
C GLU A 95 -8.45 8.64 2.17
N GLU A 96 -8.70 8.31 3.44
CA GLU A 96 -7.75 7.56 4.25
C GLU A 96 -7.52 6.15 3.68
N LEU A 97 -8.59 5.46 3.27
CA LEU A 97 -8.52 4.14 2.67
C LEU A 97 -7.78 4.15 1.32
N LYS A 98 -7.89 5.24 0.55
CA LYS A 98 -7.13 5.45 -0.71
C LYS A 98 -5.62 5.46 -0.46
N ILE A 99 -5.17 6.17 0.58
CA ILE A 99 -3.76 6.19 0.96
C ILE A 99 -3.30 4.79 1.42
N ILE A 100 -4.13 4.09 2.20
CA ILE A 100 -3.82 2.75 2.72
C ILE A 100 -3.72 1.73 1.58
N ILE A 101 -4.67 1.71 0.62
CA ILE A 101 -4.63 0.76 -0.50
C ILE A 101 -3.46 1.03 -1.45
N GLU A 102 -3.10 2.30 -1.66
CA GLU A 102 -1.91 2.68 -2.44
C GLU A 102 -0.61 2.25 -1.74
N LEU A 103 -0.52 2.38 -0.42
CA LEU A 103 0.63 1.87 0.33
C LEU A 103 0.68 0.34 0.30
N ALA A 104 -0.45 -0.34 0.46
CA ALA A 104 -0.52 -1.80 0.34
C ALA A 104 -0.08 -2.28 -1.05
N ASN A 105 -0.45 -1.54 -2.10
CA ASN A 105 0.03 -1.76 -3.46
C ASN A 105 1.54 -1.52 -3.58
N PHE A 106 2.06 -0.42 -3.01
CA PHE A 106 3.49 -0.13 -3.01
C PHE A 106 4.30 -1.22 -2.30
N LEU A 107 3.80 -1.73 -1.18
CA LEU A 107 4.41 -2.82 -0.42
C LEU A 107 4.20 -4.20 -1.06
N GLU A 108 3.36 -4.29 -2.09
CA GLU A 108 2.93 -5.53 -2.77
C GLU A 108 2.24 -6.53 -1.82
N CYS A 109 1.49 -6.01 -0.85
CA CYS A 109 0.67 -6.80 0.06
C CYS A 109 -0.69 -7.13 -0.59
N ASP A 110 -0.71 -7.97 -1.60
CA ASP A 110 -1.90 -8.20 -2.45
C ASP A 110 -3.16 -8.60 -1.68
N ASP A 111 -3.05 -9.49 -0.69
CA ASP A 111 -4.21 -9.92 0.08
C ASP A 111 -4.73 -8.81 0.98
N PHE A 112 -3.84 -8.08 1.65
CA PHE A 112 -4.22 -6.90 2.42
C PHE A 112 -4.85 -5.82 1.52
N ARG A 113 -4.28 -5.59 0.33
CA ARG A 113 -4.82 -4.67 -0.68
C ARG A 113 -6.25 -5.04 -1.06
N LYS A 114 -6.55 -6.34 -1.22
CA LYS A 114 -7.90 -6.82 -1.53
C LYS A 114 -8.88 -6.62 -0.37
N CYS A 115 -8.44 -6.82 0.88
CA CYS A 115 -9.26 -6.49 2.06
C CYS A 115 -9.67 -5.02 2.07
N ILE A 116 -8.72 -4.11 1.85
CA ILE A 116 -9.01 -2.67 1.79
C ILE A 116 -9.88 -2.33 0.57
N GLY A 117 -9.62 -2.97 -0.58
CA GLY A 117 -10.45 -2.82 -1.78
C GLY A 117 -11.90 -3.24 -1.54
N PHE A 118 -12.14 -4.31 -0.79
CA PHE A 118 -13.49 -4.74 -0.38
C PHE A 118 -14.17 -3.67 0.48
N VAL A 119 -13.50 -3.15 1.50
CA VAL A 119 -14.05 -2.09 2.38
C VAL A 119 -14.39 -0.83 1.59
N ILE A 120 -13.51 -0.41 0.68
CA ILE A 120 -13.76 0.72 -0.23
C ILE A 120 -15.00 0.45 -1.09
N ALA A 121 -15.07 -0.71 -1.74
CA ALA A 121 -16.21 -1.07 -2.60
C ALA A 121 -17.53 -1.01 -1.83
N LYS A 122 -17.58 -1.58 -0.62
CA LYS A 122 -18.76 -1.54 0.25
C LYS A 122 -19.16 -0.12 0.65
N LYS A 123 -18.20 0.76 0.96
CA LYS A 123 -18.49 2.16 1.27
C LYS A 123 -19.04 2.93 0.07
N LEU A 124 -18.57 2.62 -1.14
CA LEU A 124 -19.04 3.22 -2.38
C LEU A 124 -20.47 2.79 -2.77
N GLU A 125 -21.00 1.66 -2.27
CA GLU A 125 -22.39 1.24 -2.54
C GLU A 125 -23.43 2.29 -2.09
N SER A 126 -23.09 3.12 -1.11
CA SER A 126 -23.95 4.19 -0.58
C SER A 126 -23.82 5.53 -1.31
N LYS A 127 -22.96 5.62 -2.33
CA LYS A 127 -22.56 6.86 -3.00
C LYS A 127 -23.28 7.07 -4.32
N THR A 128 -23.43 8.34 -4.70
CA THR A 128 -23.90 8.71 -6.03
C THR A 128 -22.83 8.44 -7.09
N ALA A 129 -23.24 8.32 -8.36
CA ALA A 129 -22.30 8.13 -9.46
C ALA A 129 -21.26 9.25 -9.54
N GLN A 130 -21.64 10.51 -9.27
CA GLN A 130 -20.71 11.64 -9.26
C GLN A 130 -19.69 11.53 -8.12
N GLU A 131 -20.13 11.21 -6.90
CA GLU A 131 -19.21 10.98 -5.78
C GLU A 131 -18.21 9.84 -6.06
N ILE A 132 -18.64 8.79 -6.77
CA ILE A 132 -17.75 7.70 -7.20
C ILE A 132 -16.72 8.19 -8.23
N VAL A 133 -17.15 8.96 -9.23
CA VAL A 133 -16.28 9.55 -10.25
C VAL A 133 -15.23 10.46 -9.61
N ASP A 134 -15.66 11.34 -8.71
CA ASP A 134 -14.80 12.27 -7.98
C ASP A 134 -13.76 11.50 -7.14
N TYR A 135 -14.19 10.45 -6.44
CA TYR A 135 -13.30 9.60 -5.64
C TYR A 135 -12.21 8.90 -6.48
N LEU A 136 -12.61 8.35 -7.63
CA LEU A 136 -11.71 7.67 -8.56
C LEU A 136 -10.76 8.66 -9.27
N GLY A 137 -11.00 9.97 -9.17
CA GLY A 137 -10.22 10.99 -9.87
C GLY A 137 -10.40 10.93 -11.39
N LEU A 138 -11.55 10.39 -11.84
CA LEU A 138 -11.88 10.25 -13.25
C LEU A 138 -12.60 11.52 -13.72
N GLU A 139 -11.92 12.67 -13.68
CA GLU A 139 -12.45 13.83 -14.40
C GLU A 139 -12.58 13.43 -15.88
N CYS A 140 -13.81 13.30 -16.37
CA CYS A 140 -14.06 13.04 -17.77
C CYS A 140 -13.91 14.36 -18.52
N ASN A 141 -12.67 14.75 -18.83
CA ASN A 141 -12.41 15.93 -19.63
C ASN A 141 -12.74 15.59 -21.10
N PRO A 142 -13.70 16.28 -21.74
CA PRO A 142 -14.04 16.05 -23.15
C PRO A 142 -12.85 16.24 -24.11
N ASN A 143 -11.79 16.93 -23.66
CA ASN A 143 -10.56 17.15 -24.42
C ASN A 143 -9.53 16.02 -24.27
N ASP A 144 -9.75 15.01 -23.41
CA ASP A 144 -8.86 13.84 -23.28
C ASP A 144 -8.97 12.87 -24.48
N LEU A 145 -9.74 13.25 -25.51
CA LEU A 145 -9.71 12.66 -26.85
C LEU A 145 -8.52 13.16 -27.69
N ASP A 146 -7.68 14.05 -27.16
CA ASP A 146 -6.41 14.42 -27.78
C ASP A 146 -5.42 13.25 -27.72
N ASP A 147 -5.44 12.45 -28.79
CA ASP A 147 -4.57 11.29 -29.01
C ASP A 147 -3.17 11.68 -29.51
N SER A 148 -2.79 12.97 -29.46
CA SER A 148 -1.47 13.44 -29.91
C SER A 148 -0.28 12.82 -29.15
N TRP A 149 -0.52 12.25 -27.97
CA TRP A 149 0.45 11.41 -27.23
C TRP A 149 0.66 10.02 -27.86
N ILE A 150 -0.31 9.50 -28.61
CA ILE A 150 -0.26 8.21 -29.34
C ILE A 150 0.13 8.45 -30.81
N HIS A 151 -0.27 9.60 -31.35
CA HIS A 151 0.04 10.05 -32.72
C HIS A 151 0.79 11.38 -32.67
N PRO A 152 2.12 11.37 -32.47
CA PRO A 152 2.92 12.57 -32.54
C PRO A 152 2.69 13.24 -33.89
N LYS A 153 2.40 14.55 -33.87
CA LYS A 153 2.23 15.32 -35.11
C LYS A 153 3.56 15.26 -35.87
N LEU A 154 3.56 14.60 -37.02
CA LEU A 154 4.70 14.60 -37.93
C LEU A 154 5.01 16.07 -38.26
N GLU A 155 6.19 16.53 -37.85
CA GLU A 155 6.68 17.85 -38.21
C GLU A 155 6.64 17.97 -39.74
N THR A 156 5.90 18.95 -40.24
CA THR A 156 5.96 19.29 -41.65
C THR A 156 7.23 20.10 -41.81
N GLU A 157 8.23 19.51 -42.46
CA GLU A 157 9.47 20.18 -42.84
C GLU A 157 9.11 21.38 -43.75
N GLU A 158 9.38 22.60 -43.28
CA GLU A 158 9.47 23.81 -44.11
C GLU A 158 10.87 23.96 -44.73
#